data_AF-A0A7C4WTQ7-F1
#
_entry.id   AF-A0A7C4WTQ7-F1
#
_cell.length_a   1.000
_cell.length_b   1.000
_cell.length_c   1.000
_cell.angle_alpha   90.00
_cell.angle_beta   90.00
_cell.angle_gamma   90.00
#
_symmetry.space_group_name_H-M   'P 1'
#
loop_
_entity.id
_entity.type
_entity.pdbx_description
1 polymer ?
#
loop_
_entity_poly.entity_id
_entity_poly.type
_entity_poly.pdbx_seq_one_letter_code
_entity_poly.pdbx_strand_id
1 'polypeptide(L)'
;MVPEVAVERLRKACDPATLPCRDSSEMKPLEAIIGQERAVRSLRFGLGIRDPGFHIYVAGAPGTGRTTAVRRFLTEEARNQPVPQDLCYVHNFQDPSRPR
;
A
#
# COMPACT_ATOMS: atom_id res chain seq x y z
N MET A 1 -1.67 47.38 -3.14
CA MET A 1 -0.81 47.40 -1.95
C MET A 1 -1.17 46.17 -1.13
N VAL A 2 -0.24 45.23 -0.92
CA VAL A 2 -0.52 44.02 -0.14
C VAL A 2 -0.48 44.42 1.34
N PRO A 3 -1.49 44.07 2.17
CA PRO A 3 -1.50 44.43 3.59
C PRO A 3 -0.32 43.78 4.34
N GLU A 4 0.25 44.50 5.29
CA GLU A 4 1.30 43.95 6.17
C GLU A 4 0.77 42.76 6.96
N VAL A 5 1.62 41.72 7.08
CA VAL A 5 1.30 40.48 7.78
C VAL A 5 2.02 40.49 9.12
N ALA A 6 1.28 40.30 10.20
CA ALA A 6 1.82 40.18 11.55
C ALA A 6 2.78 38.97 11.67
N VAL A 7 3.83 39.10 12.49
CA VAL A 7 4.93 38.11 12.63
C VAL A 7 4.42 36.71 12.96
N GLU A 8 3.36 36.64 13.75
CA GLU A 8 2.72 35.40 14.22
C GLU A 8 2.06 34.62 13.07
N ARG A 9 1.70 35.31 11.98
CA ARG A 9 1.09 34.72 10.78
C ARG A 9 2.10 34.33 9.72
N LEU A 10 3.40 34.60 9.93
CA LEU A 10 4.47 34.23 9.01
C LEU A 10 4.78 32.72 9.04
N ARG A 11 4.40 32.02 10.10
CA ARG A 11 4.57 30.57 10.22
C ARG A 11 3.39 29.90 10.88
N LYS A 12 3.14 28.65 10.51
CA LYS A 12 2.24 27.78 11.27
C LYS A 12 3.02 27.26 12.49
N ALA A 13 2.63 27.66 13.69
CA ALA A 13 3.17 27.11 14.93
C ALA A 13 2.43 25.81 15.27
N CYS A 14 3.18 24.76 15.59
CA CYS A 14 2.66 23.55 16.20
C CYS A 14 3.07 23.58 17.68
N ASP A 15 2.11 23.43 18.58
CA ASP A 15 2.39 23.35 20.01
C ASP A 15 2.95 21.95 20.35
N PRO A 16 4.21 21.83 20.81
CA PRO A 16 4.80 20.54 21.14
C PRO A 16 4.02 19.78 22.21
N ALA A 17 3.31 20.47 23.12
CA ALA A 17 2.52 19.82 24.16
C ALA A 17 1.29 19.06 23.61
N THR A 18 0.92 19.29 22.33
CA THR A 18 -0.16 18.54 21.66
C THR A 18 0.29 17.19 21.10
N LEU A 19 1.60 16.92 21.05
CA LEU A 19 2.12 15.66 20.55
C LEU A 19 2.22 14.63 21.69
N PRO A 20 1.75 13.39 21.49
CA PRO A 20 1.72 12.37 22.54
C PRO A 20 3.07 11.66 22.80
N CYS A 21 4.18 12.27 22.39
CA CYS A 21 5.52 11.68 22.49
C CYS A 21 6.58 12.77 22.66
N ARG A 22 7.68 12.46 23.35
CA ARG A 22 8.83 13.36 23.45
C ARG A 22 9.62 13.41 22.15
N ASP A 23 9.79 12.25 21.51
CA ASP A 23 10.42 12.12 20.20
C ASP A 23 9.82 10.95 19.40
N SER A 24 10.17 10.87 18.12
CA SER A 24 9.58 9.88 17.21
C SER A 24 9.97 8.43 17.50
N SER A 25 10.98 8.17 18.32
CA SER A 25 11.39 6.80 18.68
C SER A 25 10.41 6.13 19.63
N GLU A 26 9.63 6.92 20.38
CA GLU A 26 8.57 6.44 21.28
C GLU A 26 7.30 6.01 20.52
N MET A 27 7.18 6.40 19.24
CA MET A 27 6.00 6.16 18.43
C MET A 27 6.10 4.83 17.67
N LYS A 28 5.03 4.05 17.70
CA LYS A 28 4.94 2.86 16.85
C LYS A 28 4.82 3.29 15.38
N PRO A 29 5.56 2.65 14.46
CA PRO A 29 5.40 2.91 13.03
C PRO A 29 3.96 2.67 12.61
N LEU A 30 3.41 3.61 11.82
CA LEU A 30 2.06 3.46 11.35
C LEU A 30 1.98 2.31 10.35
N GLU A 31 1.01 1.41 10.58
CA GLU A 31 0.85 0.24 9.72
C GLU A 31 -0.05 0.43 8.50
N ALA A 32 -0.84 1.51 8.53
CA ALA A 32 -1.82 1.82 7.52
C ALA A 32 -1.24 2.65 6.36
N ILE A 33 -1.90 2.55 5.21
CA ILE A 33 -1.71 3.49 4.11
C ILE A 33 -2.43 4.80 4.47
N ILE A 34 -1.68 5.91 4.55
CA ILE A 34 -2.20 7.21 5.00
C ILE A 34 -2.89 7.95 3.85
N GLY A 35 -4.12 8.44 4.08
CA GLY A 35 -4.79 9.41 3.20
C GLY A 35 -5.09 8.90 1.79
N GLN A 36 -5.24 7.57 1.63
CA GLN A 36 -5.48 6.91 0.35
C GLN A 36 -6.67 5.95 0.44
N GLU A 37 -7.76 6.38 1.10
CA GLU A 37 -8.97 5.59 1.35
C GLU A 37 -9.55 5.03 0.04
N ARG A 38 -9.57 5.85 -1.01
CA ARG A 38 -10.03 5.43 -2.34
C ARG A 38 -9.18 4.29 -2.91
N ALA A 39 -7.85 4.39 -2.80
CA ALA A 39 -6.94 3.36 -3.32
C ALA A 39 -7.09 2.04 -2.54
N VAL A 40 -7.19 2.11 -1.21
CA VAL A 40 -7.43 0.94 -0.36
C VAL A 40 -8.75 0.26 -0.70
N ARG A 41 -9.82 1.03 -0.88
CA ARG A 41 -11.13 0.50 -1.29
C ARG A 41 -11.08 -0.19 -2.65
N SER A 42 -10.38 0.40 -3.63
CA SER A 42 -10.20 -0.20 -4.95
C SER A 42 -9.40 -1.51 -4.90
N LEU A 43 -8.36 -1.58 -4.06
CA LEU A 43 -7.59 -2.82 -3.86
C LEU A 43 -8.47 -3.93 -3.28
N ARG A 44 -9.23 -3.64 -2.20
CA ARG A 44 -10.17 -4.60 -1.60
C ARG A 44 -11.21 -5.10 -2.59
N PHE A 45 -11.81 -4.18 -3.36
CA PHE A 45 -12.78 -4.53 -4.38
C PHE A 45 -12.19 -5.45 -5.45
N GLY A 46 -11.04 -5.08 -6.02
CA GLY A 46 -10.41 -5.85 -7.09
C GLY A 46 -9.96 -7.23 -6.63
N LEU A 47 -9.43 -7.36 -5.40
CA LEU A 47 -9.04 -8.65 -4.82
C LEU A 47 -10.23 -9.52 -4.42
N GLY A 48 -11.41 -8.94 -4.25
CA GLY A 48 -12.64 -9.67 -3.98
C GLY A 48 -13.20 -10.40 -5.22
N ILE A 49 -12.74 -10.05 -6.42
CA ILE A 49 -13.15 -10.70 -7.66
C ILE A 49 -12.37 -12.02 -7.78
N ARG A 50 -13.10 -13.15 -7.73
CA ARG A 50 -12.51 -14.49 -7.83
C ARG A 50 -12.45 -15.02 -9.25
N ASP A 51 -13.22 -14.44 -10.16
CA ASP A 51 -13.22 -14.80 -11.57
C ASP A 51 -11.90 -14.42 -12.25
N PRO A 52 -11.37 -15.26 -13.14
CA PRO A 52 -10.16 -14.93 -13.91
C PRO A 52 -10.43 -13.78 -14.89
N GLY A 53 -9.34 -13.13 -15.33
CA GLY A 53 -9.40 -12.06 -16.35
C GLY A 53 -9.41 -10.63 -15.80
N PHE A 54 -9.30 -10.46 -14.48
CA PHE A 54 -9.22 -9.15 -13.84
C PHE A 54 -7.82 -8.87 -13.29
N HIS A 55 -7.36 -7.64 -13.51
CA HIS A 55 -6.09 -7.14 -12.99
C HIS A 55 -6.29 -5.75 -12.38
N ILE A 56 -5.44 -5.39 -11.42
CA ILE A 56 -5.44 -4.06 -10.78
C ILE A 56 -4.22 -3.27 -11.26
N TYR A 57 -4.45 -2.06 -11.75
CA TYR A 57 -3.41 -1.10 -12.06
C TYR A 57 -3.37 0.03 -11.02
N VAL A 58 -2.16 0.41 -10.59
CA VAL A 58 -1.95 1.43 -9.55
C VAL A 58 -1.20 2.64 -10.12
N ALA A 59 -1.83 3.81 -10.06
CA ALA A 59 -1.29 5.08 -10.58
C ALA A 59 -1.01 6.10 -9.46
N GLY A 60 -0.20 7.11 -9.78
CA GLY A 60 0.15 8.21 -8.87
C GLY A 60 1.52 8.84 -9.19
N ALA A 61 1.90 9.87 -8.44
CA ALA A 61 3.17 10.55 -8.68
C ALA A 61 4.38 9.68 -8.30
N PRO A 62 5.55 9.84 -8.96
CA PRO A 62 6.81 9.26 -8.50
C PRO A 62 7.12 9.66 -7.06
N GLY A 63 7.85 8.81 -6.32
CA GLY A 63 8.26 9.10 -4.93
C GLY A 63 7.17 8.96 -3.86
N THR A 64 5.93 8.62 -4.21
CA THR A 64 4.81 8.49 -3.26
C THR A 64 4.73 7.15 -2.53
N GLY A 65 5.73 6.28 -2.69
CA GLY A 65 5.77 4.98 -2.00
C GLY A 65 4.70 3.95 -2.43
N ARG A 66 4.07 4.12 -3.60
CA ARG A 66 2.98 3.25 -4.12
C ARG A 66 3.30 1.76 -4.03
N THR A 67 4.46 1.35 -4.51
CA THR A 67 4.87 -0.07 -4.51
C THR A 67 4.95 -0.61 -3.09
N THR A 68 5.55 0.15 -2.18
CA THR A 68 5.67 -0.22 -0.76
C THR A 68 4.30 -0.36 -0.12
N ALA A 69 3.41 0.61 -0.35
CA ALA A 69 2.05 0.59 0.18
C ALA A 69 1.24 -0.61 -0.34
N VAL A 70 1.24 -0.85 -1.65
CA VAL A 70 0.53 -1.98 -2.28
C VAL A 70 1.07 -3.31 -1.80
N ARG A 71 2.40 -3.47 -1.76
CA ARG A 71 3.03 -4.72 -1.30
C ARG A 71 2.66 -5.02 0.14
N ARG A 72 2.73 -4.02 1.03
CA ARG A 72 2.34 -4.19 2.44
C ARG A 72 0.88 -4.63 2.55
N PHE A 73 -0.01 -3.96 1.85
CA PHE A 73 -1.43 -4.29 1.82
C PHE A 73 -1.67 -5.74 1.35
N LEU A 74 -1.04 -6.15 0.24
CA LEU A 74 -1.17 -7.51 -0.29
C LEU A 74 -0.58 -8.57 0.65
N THR A 75 0.53 -8.28 1.33
CA THR A 75 1.12 -9.19 2.31
C THR A 75 0.18 -9.45 3.50
N GLU A 76 -0.47 -8.40 4.02
CA GLU A 76 -1.45 -8.56 5.11
C GLU A 76 -2.70 -9.34 4.64
N GLU A 77 -3.20 -9.05 3.44
CA GLU A 77 -4.36 -9.75 2.89
C GLU A 77 -4.07 -11.23 2.64
N ALA A 78 -2.89 -11.55 2.09
CA ALA A 78 -2.48 -12.91 1.77
C ALA A 78 -2.33 -13.82 3.00
N ARG A 79 -2.02 -13.28 4.19
CA ARG A 79 -1.96 -14.06 5.44
C ARG A 79 -3.28 -14.75 5.79
N ASN A 80 -4.39 -14.21 5.31
CA ASN A 80 -5.73 -14.73 5.57
C ASN A 80 -6.26 -15.61 4.42
N GLN A 81 -5.43 -15.91 3.42
CA GLN A 81 -5.79 -16.73 2.25
C GLN A 81 -5.27 -18.16 2.41
N PRO A 82 -5.89 -19.15 1.74
CA PRO A 82 -5.37 -20.51 1.71
C PRO A 82 -3.97 -20.55 1.09
N VAL A 83 -3.15 -21.49 1.54
CA VAL A 83 -1.84 -21.76 0.95
C VAL A 83 -2.04 -22.13 -0.53
N PRO A 84 -1.34 -21.47 -1.48
CA PRO A 84 -1.41 -21.82 -2.88
C PRO A 84 -0.97 -23.26 -3.15
N GLN A 85 -1.48 -23.86 -4.22
CA GLN A 85 -1.03 -25.18 -4.66
C GLN A 85 0.41 -25.11 -5.19
N ASP A 86 1.15 -26.19 -5.02
CA ASP A 86 2.45 -26.35 -5.65
C ASP A 86 2.29 -26.42 -7.17
N LEU A 87 3.15 -25.69 -7.88
CA LEU A 87 3.22 -25.69 -9.34
C LEU A 87 4.54 -26.35 -9.76
N CYS A 88 4.45 -27.51 -10.40
CA CYS A 88 5.60 -28.24 -10.90
C CYS A 88 5.41 -28.62 -12.37
N TYR A 89 6.50 -28.53 -13.14
CA TYR A 89 6.54 -29.11 -14.47
C TYR A 89 6.93 -30.59 -14.36
N VAL A 90 6.13 -31.45 -14.97
CA VAL A 90 6.41 -32.87 -15.13
C VAL A 90 6.78 -33.19 -16.57
N HIS A 91 7.70 -34.14 -16.73
CA HIS A 91 8.07 -34.60 -18.06
C HIS A 91 6.89 -35.30 -18.74
N ASN A 92 6.56 -34.84 -19.94
CA ASN A 92 5.54 -35.44 -20.76
C ASN A 92 6.17 -36.50 -21.69
N PHE A 93 6.06 -37.78 -21.33
CA PHE A 93 6.62 -38.89 -22.11
C PHE A 93 6.03 -39.03 -23.53
N GLN A 94 4.83 -38.49 -23.78
CA GLN A 94 4.19 -38.52 -25.10
C GLN A 94 4.72 -37.42 -26.02
N ASP A 95 5.12 -36.29 -25.45
CA ASP A 95 5.71 -35.17 -26.17
C ASP A 95 6.76 -34.48 -25.28
N PRO A 96 8.03 -34.91 -25.39
CA PRO A 96 9.14 -34.35 -24.60
C PRO A 96 9.31 -32.83 -24.72
N SER A 97 8.82 -32.21 -25.80
CA SER A 97 8.93 -30.76 -26.02
C SER A 97 7.85 -29.95 -25.30
N ARG A 98 6.83 -30.61 -24.72
CA ARG A 98 5.68 -29.98 -24.06
C ARG A 98 5.53 -30.52 -22.63
N PRO A 99 6.36 -30.06 -21.67
CA PRO A 99 6.19 -30.40 -20.26
C PRO A 99 4.81 -29.95 -19.76
N ARG A 100 4.26 -30.66 -18.77
CA ARG A 100 2.93 -30.42 -18.20
C ARG A 100 3.01 -29.91 -16.79
#